data_AF-A0A202DZH9-F1
#
_entry.id   AF-A0A202DZH9-F1
#
_cell.length_a   1.000
_cell.length_b   1.000
_cell.length_c   1.000
_cell.angle_alpha   90.00
_cell.angle_beta   90.00
_cell.angle_gamma   90.00
#
_symmetry.space_group_name_H-M   'P 1'
#
loop_
_entity.id
_entity.type
_entity.pdbx_description
1 polymer ?
#
loop_
_entity_poly.entity_id
_entity_poly.type
_entity_poly.pdbx_seq_one_letter_code
_entity_poly.pdbx_strand_id
1 'polypeptide(L)'
;MLEKYCDILVIGNELPGLITAAFLARRGLSVQVIDSDLFADHDKLPDPVCLCNLHSKLLRSILGRLNCPEVTIQNFLNKESNLQFIFPQNRIDIFNNPLNYFDEIEREFTDFKEQIKKFYENQAKLRHQTDINELFQQLIPSGWKAKRLFKKFIQEQQLNDKNDEFESLSNLDNRIKHFLKAQFLMAYQKFCDKPFDFQVSELFNPGDGEIFSVQSGIKNLKSILKDRITNYDGVVKDKVQIKNLLFRNGIFEGAELDETHGKILSKYVIWNDSLGKMGHLLPNKFRFRKLRKKCQEKHFNHHWFTARFTVDSKYIPEQMKSNLLIINDTKKDLVADNFYYLQVNKNKSSTATINVNFLLSSDALEKSDDYFSPFFNKIEQRLIELLPFSENSLKLEFPIKNDDQPVDTLFPLNEDEFKIFKHSASINGVSQQDNELFLDLFKIHYKTEAPNLYISHPVIFSAFGIESKLILGLKITDLIWHEVEKSKRRAMKTERRVA
;
A
#
# COMPACT_ATOMS: atom_id res chain seq x y z
N MET A 1 -33.67 2.07 17.81
CA MET A 1 -32.27 2.10 17.33
C MET A 1 -31.51 3.12 18.14
N LEU A 2 -30.43 2.74 18.81
CA LEU A 2 -29.61 3.66 19.60
C LEU A 2 -28.66 4.42 18.68
N GLU A 3 -28.79 5.74 18.64
CA GLU A 3 -27.80 6.62 18.00
C GLU A 3 -26.51 6.57 18.80
N LYS A 4 -25.39 6.20 18.15
CA LYS A 4 -24.07 6.19 18.77
C LYS A 4 -23.29 7.40 18.27
N TYR A 5 -22.67 8.14 19.18
CA TYR A 5 -21.83 9.30 18.85
C TYR A 5 -20.35 8.95 19.05
N CYS A 6 -19.48 9.43 18.17
CA CYS A 6 -18.03 9.42 18.35
C CYS A 6 -17.41 10.76 17.90
N ASP A 7 -16.18 11.03 18.32
CA ASP A 7 -15.46 12.20 17.80
C ASP A 7 -15.00 11.95 16.36
N ILE A 8 -14.47 10.75 16.11
CA ILE A 8 -13.86 10.36 14.84
C ILE A 8 -14.54 9.12 14.30
N LEU A 9 -15.04 9.21 13.06
CA LEU A 9 -15.51 8.08 12.28
C LEU A 9 -14.54 7.82 11.12
N VAL A 10 -13.88 6.68 11.12
CA VAL A 10 -13.03 6.23 10.01
C VAL A 10 -13.77 5.17 9.21
N ILE A 11 -13.89 5.38 7.90
CA ILE A 11 -14.60 4.50 6.97
C ILE A 11 -13.57 3.84 6.06
N GLY A 12 -13.37 2.53 6.18
CA GLY A 12 -12.41 1.73 5.44
C GLY A 12 -11.15 1.41 6.24
N ASN A 13 -10.36 0.48 5.70
CA ASN A 13 -9.28 -0.22 6.40
C ASN A 13 -7.90 -0.01 5.75
N GLU A 14 -7.69 1.11 5.05
CA GLU A 14 -6.36 1.49 4.57
C GLU A 14 -5.44 1.97 5.71
N LEU A 15 -4.14 1.74 5.59
CA LEU A 15 -3.15 2.12 6.63
C LEU A 15 -3.25 3.59 7.12
N PRO A 16 -3.42 4.60 6.24
CA PRO A 16 -3.39 5.99 6.67
C PRO A 16 -4.47 6.30 7.71
N GLY A 17 -5.71 5.86 7.47
CA GLY A 17 -6.81 6.08 8.40
C GLY A 17 -6.71 5.25 9.67
N LEU A 18 -6.13 4.03 9.62
CA LEU A 18 -5.85 3.25 10.83
C LEU A 18 -4.79 3.93 11.71
N ILE A 19 -3.73 4.47 11.12
CA ILE A 19 -2.72 5.25 11.84
C ILE A 19 -3.38 6.47 12.48
N THR A 20 -4.21 7.19 11.73
CA THR A 20 -4.95 8.33 12.26
C THR A 20 -5.88 7.94 13.42
N ALA A 21 -6.65 6.87 13.26
CA ALA A 21 -7.54 6.33 14.28
C ALA A 21 -6.75 5.99 15.56
N ALA A 22 -5.64 5.26 15.44
CA ALA A 22 -4.83 4.82 16.58
C ALA A 22 -4.26 6.01 17.37
N PHE A 23 -3.73 7.03 16.69
CA PHE A 23 -3.20 8.20 17.37
C PHE A 23 -4.27 9.07 18.01
N LEU A 24 -5.42 9.24 17.37
CA LEU A 24 -6.52 10.03 17.93
C LEU A 24 -7.18 9.33 19.11
N ALA A 25 -7.33 8.00 19.06
CA ALA A 25 -7.77 7.18 20.20
C ALA A 25 -6.78 7.30 21.36
N ARG A 26 -5.47 7.17 21.11
CA ARG A 26 -4.42 7.39 22.12
C ARG A 26 -4.51 8.76 22.79
N ARG A 27 -4.93 9.78 22.05
CA ARG A 27 -5.10 11.17 22.56
C ARG A 27 -6.44 11.38 23.29
N GLY A 28 -7.20 10.31 23.53
CA GLY A 28 -8.45 10.29 24.31
C GLY A 28 -9.68 10.74 23.54
N LEU A 29 -9.65 10.70 22.20
CA LEU A 29 -10.86 10.94 21.39
C LEU A 29 -11.64 9.64 21.21
N SER A 30 -12.97 9.72 21.20
CA SER A 30 -13.80 8.56 20.87
C SER A 30 -13.68 8.25 19.37
N VAL A 31 -13.14 7.09 19.03
CA VAL A 31 -12.90 6.67 17.64
C VAL A 31 -13.72 5.43 17.30
N GLN A 32 -14.37 5.45 16.13
CA GLN A 32 -14.97 4.26 15.53
C GLN A 32 -14.39 4.05 14.12
N VAL A 33 -13.93 2.84 13.84
CA VAL A 33 -13.48 2.39 12.53
C VAL A 33 -14.49 1.39 11.97
N ILE A 34 -14.88 1.59 10.72
CA ILE A 34 -15.81 0.74 9.99
C ILE A 34 -15.09 0.16 8.79
N ASP A 35 -14.83 -1.14 8.79
CA ASP A 35 -14.33 -1.82 7.61
C ASP A 35 -15.52 -2.29 6.75
N SER A 36 -15.65 -1.73 5.55
CA SER A 36 -16.70 -2.09 4.59
C SER A 36 -16.29 -3.23 3.66
N ASP A 37 -15.07 -3.77 3.80
CA ASP A 37 -14.65 -4.92 3.04
C ASP A 37 -15.36 -6.19 3.57
N LEU A 38 -16.21 -6.78 2.73
CA LEU A 38 -16.94 -8.01 3.05
C LEU A 38 -16.00 -9.19 3.28
N PHE A 39 -14.84 -9.16 2.62
CA PHE A 39 -13.81 -10.20 2.69
C PHE A 39 -12.67 -9.81 3.65
N ALA A 40 -12.87 -8.78 4.48
CA ALA A 40 -11.92 -8.42 5.52
C ALA A 40 -11.61 -9.64 6.39
N ASP A 41 -10.32 -9.84 6.66
CA ASP A 41 -9.79 -10.90 7.52
C ASP A 41 -10.16 -12.34 7.06
N HIS A 42 -10.54 -12.52 5.79
CA HIS A 42 -10.71 -13.86 5.22
C HIS A 42 -9.35 -14.57 5.13
N ASP A 43 -9.25 -15.80 5.67
CA ASP A 43 -7.99 -16.58 5.79
C ASP A 43 -7.28 -16.80 4.44
N LYS A 44 -8.07 -16.92 3.37
CA LYS A 44 -7.56 -17.09 2.00
C LYS A 44 -7.19 -15.79 1.29
N LEU A 45 -7.55 -14.63 1.83
CA LEU A 45 -7.26 -13.37 1.17
C LEU A 45 -5.72 -13.19 1.10
N PRO A 46 -5.13 -13.02 -0.08
CA PRO A 46 -3.70 -12.82 -0.22
C PRO A 46 -3.29 -11.40 0.18
N ASP A 47 -2.00 -11.18 0.41
CA ASP A 47 -1.42 -9.86 0.64
C ASP A 47 -0.41 -9.55 -0.48
N PRO A 48 -0.86 -9.00 -1.61
CA PRO A 48 0.00 -8.84 -2.79
C PRO A 48 1.07 -7.75 -2.63
N VAL A 49 1.08 -7.02 -1.52
CA VAL A 49 1.93 -5.85 -1.34
C VAL A 49 3.23 -6.27 -0.66
N CYS A 50 4.35 -6.20 -1.39
CA CYS A 50 5.64 -6.10 -0.70
C CYS A 50 5.68 -4.76 0.03
N LEU A 51 5.80 -4.81 1.35
CA LEU A 51 6.26 -3.68 2.13
C LEU A 51 7.78 -3.62 2.01
N CYS A 52 8.25 -3.12 0.87
CA CYS A 52 9.66 -2.91 0.53
C CYS A 52 10.01 -1.42 0.72
N ASN A 53 11.21 -1.09 1.19
CA ASN A 53 11.72 0.28 1.30
C ASN A 53 10.89 1.22 2.20
N LEU A 54 10.41 0.71 3.34
CA LEU A 54 9.83 1.55 4.39
C LEU A 54 10.96 2.12 5.25
N HIS A 55 11.06 3.44 5.39
CA HIS A 55 11.95 4.05 6.37
C HIS A 55 11.70 3.47 7.77
N SER A 56 12.60 2.61 8.26
CA SER A 56 12.49 2.00 9.60
C SER A 56 12.24 3.04 10.65
N LYS A 57 12.94 4.17 10.57
CA LYS A 57 12.87 5.24 11.55
C LYS A 57 11.45 5.79 11.64
N LEU A 58 10.78 6.01 10.51
CA LEU A 58 9.40 6.52 10.50
C LEU A 58 8.43 5.47 11.05
N LEU A 59 8.49 4.25 10.53
CA LEU A 59 7.57 3.19 10.96
C LEU A 59 7.78 2.80 12.42
N ARG A 60 9.03 2.61 12.85
CA ARG A 60 9.42 2.35 14.24
C ARG A 60 9.03 3.51 15.14
N SER A 61 9.19 4.76 14.70
CA SER A 61 8.72 5.93 15.43
C SER A 61 7.20 5.91 15.61
N ILE A 62 6.44 5.58 14.56
CA ILE A 62 4.98 5.45 14.63
C ILE A 62 4.60 4.38 15.66
N LEU A 63 5.14 3.16 15.53
CA LEU A 63 4.83 2.04 16.42
C LEU A 63 5.26 2.34 17.88
N GLY A 64 6.44 2.92 18.08
CA GLY A 64 6.92 3.35 19.39
C GLY A 64 6.02 4.43 20.01
N ARG A 65 5.61 5.43 19.22
CA ARG A 65 4.64 6.46 19.63
C ARG A 65 3.20 5.95 19.78
N LEU A 66 2.93 4.69 19.45
CA LEU A 66 1.68 3.98 19.74
C LEU A 66 1.86 2.96 20.88
N ASN A 67 3.00 2.96 21.56
CA ASN A 67 3.35 2.01 22.62
C ASN A 67 3.20 0.55 22.17
N CYS A 68 3.53 0.23 20.92
CA CYS A 68 3.67 -1.15 20.50
C CYS A 68 4.84 -1.80 21.26
N PRO A 69 4.70 -3.04 21.78
CA PRO A 69 5.79 -3.73 22.46
C PRO A 69 7.02 -3.88 21.57
N GLU A 70 8.22 -3.67 22.12
CA GLU A 70 9.47 -3.75 21.33
C GLU A 70 9.64 -5.15 20.69
N VAL A 71 9.20 -6.21 21.35
CA VAL A 71 9.21 -7.57 20.78
C VAL A 71 8.37 -7.66 19.51
N THR A 72 7.18 -7.04 19.49
CA THR A 72 6.33 -6.96 18.30
C THR A 72 7.03 -6.18 17.19
N ILE A 73 7.67 -5.06 17.53
CA ILE A 73 8.42 -4.23 16.58
C ILE A 73 9.61 -5.01 16.00
N GLN A 74 10.38 -5.72 16.81
CA GLN A 74 11.54 -6.51 16.36
C GLN A 74 11.11 -7.71 15.51
N ASN A 75 10.05 -8.43 15.88
CA ASN A 75 9.50 -9.52 15.07
C ASN A 75 8.98 -9.02 13.72
N PHE A 76 8.56 -7.76 13.65
CA PHE A 76 8.06 -7.14 12.43
C PHE A 76 9.21 -6.61 11.55
N LEU A 77 10.26 -6.07 12.17
CA LEU A 77 11.47 -5.54 11.54
C LEU A 77 12.57 -6.61 11.51
N ASN A 78 12.41 -7.62 10.65
CA ASN A 78 13.44 -8.64 10.46
C ASN A 78 14.70 -8.00 9.82
N LYS A 79 15.90 -8.39 10.28
CA LYS A 79 17.18 -7.74 9.91
C LYS A 79 17.88 -8.37 8.70
N GLU A 80 17.47 -9.56 8.25
CA GLU A 80 18.09 -10.26 7.12
C GLU A 80 17.44 -9.90 5.76
N SER A 81 18.20 -10.09 4.68
CA SER A 81 17.75 -9.92 3.29
C SER A 81 16.53 -10.79 3.03
N ASN A 82 15.35 -10.18 3.05
CA ASN A 82 14.11 -10.89 2.81
C ASN A 82 13.69 -10.90 1.34
N LEU A 83 14.29 -10.04 0.50
CA LEU A 83 13.97 -9.92 -0.92
C LEU A 83 15.08 -10.52 -1.79
N GLN A 84 14.69 -11.29 -2.81
CA GLN A 84 15.58 -11.92 -3.77
C GLN A 84 15.03 -11.71 -5.18
N PHE A 85 15.90 -11.35 -6.12
CA PHE A 85 15.56 -11.27 -7.54
C PHE A 85 16.05 -12.51 -8.27
N ILE A 86 15.22 -13.04 -9.14
CA ILE A 86 15.54 -14.18 -10.01
C ILE A 86 15.28 -13.78 -11.46
N PHE A 87 16.30 -13.94 -12.28
CA PHE A 87 16.23 -13.82 -13.74
C PHE A 87 16.72 -15.14 -14.35
N PRO A 88 16.60 -15.34 -15.68
CA PRO A 88 17.20 -16.50 -16.32
C PRO A 88 18.70 -16.52 -16.02
N GLN A 89 19.17 -17.57 -15.34
CA GLN A 89 20.58 -17.81 -14.98
C GLN A 89 21.21 -16.84 -13.97
N ASN A 90 20.45 -15.90 -13.40
CA ASN A 90 20.99 -14.89 -12.49
C ASN A 90 20.12 -14.79 -11.22
N ARG A 91 20.75 -14.50 -10.08
CA ARG A 91 20.06 -14.34 -8.79
C ARG A 91 20.69 -13.20 -8.01
N ILE A 92 19.92 -12.23 -7.54
CA ILE A 92 20.45 -11.12 -6.73
C ILE A 92 19.76 -11.12 -5.38
N ASP A 93 20.53 -11.27 -4.30
CA ASP A 93 20.03 -11.11 -2.94
C ASP A 93 20.07 -9.64 -2.51
N ILE A 94 18.97 -9.11 -1.96
CA ILE A 94 18.85 -7.68 -1.63
C ILE A 94 19.13 -7.46 -0.13
N PHE A 95 20.37 -7.07 0.17
CA PHE A 95 20.82 -6.84 1.53
C PHE A 95 20.59 -5.40 2.01
N ASN A 96 20.30 -5.28 3.32
CA ASN A 96 20.30 -3.98 4.02
C ASN A 96 21.71 -3.41 4.19
N ASN A 97 22.74 -4.27 4.23
CA ASN A 97 24.12 -3.82 4.30
C ASN A 97 24.57 -3.38 2.90
N PRO A 98 24.98 -2.11 2.70
CA PRO A 98 25.37 -1.59 1.39
C PRO A 98 26.50 -2.38 0.75
N LEU A 99 27.50 -2.83 1.53
CA LEU A 99 28.65 -3.56 1.00
C LEU A 99 28.20 -4.90 0.42
N ASN A 100 27.42 -5.67 1.19
CA ASN A 100 26.88 -6.95 0.72
C ASN A 100 25.95 -6.77 -0.49
N TYR A 101 25.18 -5.68 -0.53
CA TYR A 101 24.34 -5.36 -1.67
C TYR A 101 25.19 -5.08 -2.93
N PHE A 102 26.23 -4.27 -2.82
CA PHE A 102 27.14 -4.01 -3.94
C PHE A 102 27.89 -5.26 -4.37
N ASP A 103 28.32 -6.12 -3.46
CA ASP A 103 28.96 -7.39 -3.79
C ASP A 103 28.04 -8.27 -4.66
N GLU A 104 26.75 -8.33 -4.35
CA GLU A 104 25.75 -9.04 -5.17
C GLU A 104 25.56 -8.40 -6.56
N ILE A 105 25.51 -7.07 -6.62
CA ILE A 105 25.41 -6.33 -7.89
C ILE A 105 26.67 -6.56 -8.75
N GLU A 106 27.86 -6.52 -8.17
CA GLU A 106 29.12 -6.76 -8.89
C GLU A 106 29.22 -8.21 -9.39
N ARG A 107 28.73 -9.17 -8.59
CA ARG A 107 28.67 -10.58 -8.94
C ARG A 107 27.78 -10.85 -10.15
N GLU A 108 26.65 -10.15 -10.26
CA GLU A 108 25.63 -10.44 -11.29
C GLU A 108 25.73 -9.51 -12.52
N PHE A 109 26.23 -8.28 -12.34
CA PHE A 109 26.42 -7.29 -13.40
C PHE A 109 27.89 -6.87 -13.55
N THR A 110 28.79 -7.86 -13.63
CA THR A 110 30.25 -7.63 -13.65
C THR A 110 30.70 -6.65 -14.75
N ASP A 111 30.08 -6.71 -15.94
CA ASP A 111 30.40 -5.84 -17.08
C ASP A 111 30.00 -4.38 -16.87
N PHE A 112 29.07 -4.11 -15.93
CA PHE A 112 28.45 -2.80 -15.70
C PHE A 112 28.69 -2.25 -14.30
N LYS A 113 29.58 -2.88 -13.52
CA LYS A 113 29.79 -2.56 -12.11
C LYS A 113 30.11 -1.09 -11.84
N GLU A 114 30.95 -0.47 -12.67
CA GLU A 114 31.38 0.93 -12.47
C GLU A 114 30.23 1.90 -12.76
N GLN A 115 29.43 1.61 -13.79
CA GLN A 115 28.26 2.41 -14.14
C GLN A 115 27.19 2.32 -13.05
N ILE A 116 26.93 1.11 -12.54
CA ILE A 116 25.95 0.90 -11.47
C ILE A 116 26.43 1.55 -10.17
N LYS A 117 27.70 1.36 -9.80
CA LYS A 117 28.28 2.00 -8.61
C LYS A 117 28.16 3.52 -8.68
N LYS A 118 28.55 4.12 -9.81
CA LYS A 118 28.42 5.56 -10.05
C LYS A 118 26.97 6.03 -9.92
N PHE A 119 26.01 5.27 -10.47
CA PHE A 119 24.59 5.56 -10.34
C PHE A 119 24.16 5.63 -8.87
N TYR A 120 24.49 4.63 -8.05
CA TYR A 120 24.15 4.62 -6.62
C TYR A 120 24.85 5.74 -5.83
N GLU A 121 26.11 6.04 -6.12
CA GLU A 121 26.84 7.16 -5.50
C GLU A 121 26.18 8.52 -5.83
N ASN A 122 25.68 8.68 -7.05
CA ASN A 122 24.95 9.87 -7.45
C ASN A 122 23.58 9.95 -6.80
N GLN A 123 22.84 8.84 -6.71
CA GLN A 123 21.56 8.79 -6.00
C GLN A 123 21.71 9.17 -4.51
N ALA A 124 22.76 8.71 -3.85
CA ALA A 124 23.06 9.12 -2.48
C ALA A 124 23.30 10.64 -2.35
N LYS A 125 24.02 11.26 -3.30
CA LYS A 125 24.24 12.71 -3.32
C LYS A 125 22.94 13.49 -3.52
N LEU A 126 22.13 13.09 -4.52
CA LEU A 126 20.84 13.72 -4.82
C LEU A 126 19.89 13.64 -3.62
N ARG A 127 19.88 12.50 -2.92
CA ARG A 127 19.03 12.28 -1.76
C ARG A 127 19.28 13.26 -0.62
N HIS A 128 20.52 13.70 -0.44
CA HIS A 128 20.90 14.69 0.58
C HIS A 128 20.59 16.14 0.18
N GLN A 129 20.26 16.42 -1.09
CA GLN A 129 19.92 17.76 -1.54
C GLN A 129 18.49 18.16 -1.14
N THR A 130 17.56 17.20 -1.11
CA THR A 130 16.17 17.45 -0.74
C THR A 130 15.95 17.33 0.77
N ASP A 131 15.55 18.42 1.43
CA ASP A 131 15.05 18.35 2.81
C ASP A 131 13.64 17.74 2.84
N ILE A 132 13.57 16.46 3.20
CA ILE A 132 12.31 15.72 3.33
C ILE A 132 11.40 16.30 4.41
N ASN A 133 11.96 16.77 5.53
CA ASN A 133 11.14 17.31 6.61
C ASN A 133 10.47 18.60 6.15
N GLU A 134 11.21 19.45 5.44
CA GLU A 134 10.64 20.66 4.84
C GLU A 134 9.58 20.29 3.78
N LEU A 135 9.88 19.35 2.88
CA LEU A 135 8.92 18.85 1.89
C LEU A 135 7.62 18.41 2.57
N PHE A 136 7.69 17.60 3.62
CA PHE A 136 6.53 17.12 4.39
C PHE A 136 5.73 18.22 5.09
N GLN A 137 6.41 19.27 5.58
CA GLN A 137 5.73 20.42 6.14
C GLN A 137 4.92 21.16 5.06
N GLN A 138 5.50 21.30 3.88
CA GLN A 138 4.89 22.00 2.75
C GLN A 138 3.87 21.16 1.96
N LEU A 139 3.80 19.84 2.19
CA LEU A 139 2.89 18.95 1.49
C LEU A 139 1.42 19.38 1.58
N ILE A 140 0.81 19.45 0.39
CA ILE A 140 -0.55 19.88 0.08
C ILE A 140 -0.92 21.24 0.69
N PRO A 141 -0.41 22.32 0.09
CA PRO A 141 -0.67 23.66 0.55
C PRO A 141 -2.16 24.03 0.47
N SER A 142 -2.68 24.57 1.58
CA SER A 142 -4.02 25.16 1.61
C SER A 142 -3.97 26.67 1.28
N GLY A 143 -4.80 27.09 0.32
CA GLY A 143 -4.86 28.49 -0.13
C GLY A 143 -3.77 28.88 -1.15
N TRP A 144 -3.87 30.10 -1.67
CA TRP A 144 -3.02 30.57 -2.78
C TRP A 144 -1.55 30.81 -2.38
N LYS A 145 -1.31 31.42 -1.21
CA LYS A 145 0.06 31.71 -0.72
C LYS A 145 0.86 30.42 -0.52
N ALA A 146 0.29 29.44 0.18
CA ALA A 146 0.94 28.17 0.40
C ALA A 146 1.19 27.43 -0.94
N LYS A 147 0.24 27.50 -1.89
CA LYS A 147 0.43 26.90 -3.23
C LYS A 147 1.59 27.51 -3.98
N ARG A 148 1.76 28.83 -3.90
CA ARG A 148 2.89 29.53 -4.50
C ARG A 148 4.21 29.14 -3.82
N LEU A 149 4.24 29.05 -2.48
CA LEU A 149 5.41 28.62 -1.73
C LEU A 149 5.82 27.20 -2.11
N PHE A 150 4.88 26.26 -2.15
CA PHE A 150 5.16 24.88 -2.55
C PHE A 150 5.67 24.77 -3.99
N LYS A 151 5.12 25.57 -4.92
CA LYS A 151 5.65 25.63 -6.30
C LYS A 151 7.08 26.17 -6.34
N LYS A 152 7.37 27.19 -5.53
CA LYS A 152 8.72 27.75 -5.40
C LYS A 152 9.69 26.71 -4.84
N PHE A 153 9.28 25.98 -3.80
CA PHE A 153 10.05 24.88 -3.23
C PHE A 153 10.32 23.76 -4.24
N ILE A 154 9.32 23.33 -5.02
CA ILE A 154 9.51 22.35 -6.10
C ILE A 154 10.60 22.82 -7.10
N GLN A 155 10.62 24.10 -7.44
CA GLN A 155 11.61 24.68 -8.35
C GLN A 155 13.00 24.79 -7.71
N GLU A 156 13.07 25.26 -6.46
CA GLU A 156 14.33 25.44 -5.72
C GLU A 156 15.02 24.11 -5.40
N GLN A 157 14.22 23.07 -5.13
CA GLN A 157 14.69 21.71 -4.84
C GLN A 157 14.74 20.81 -6.08
N GLN A 158 14.54 21.38 -7.28
CA GLN A 158 14.65 20.64 -8.55
C GLN A 158 13.78 19.37 -8.63
N LEU A 159 12.62 19.34 -7.93
CA LEU A 159 11.80 18.12 -7.84
C LEU A 159 11.11 17.74 -9.16
N ASN A 160 11.06 18.65 -10.15
CA ASN A 160 10.56 18.35 -11.48
C ASN A 160 11.59 17.63 -12.36
N ASP A 161 12.85 17.57 -11.94
CA ASP A 161 13.91 17.00 -12.74
C ASP A 161 13.72 15.48 -12.88
N LYS A 162 14.01 14.98 -14.09
CA LYS A 162 13.86 13.59 -14.47
C LYS A 162 15.22 12.91 -14.38
N ASN A 163 15.21 11.65 -13.98
CA ASN A 163 16.45 10.91 -13.79
C ASN A 163 16.98 10.33 -15.10
N ASP A 164 17.75 11.15 -15.82
CA ASP A 164 18.41 10.75 -17.08
C ASP A 164 19.40 9.60 -16.85
N GLU A 165 20.01 9.52 -15.66
CA GLU A 165 20.92 8.42 -15.31
C GLU A 165 20.18 7.08 -15.24
N PHE A 166 19.01 7.04 -14.61
CA PHE A 166 18.15 5.86 -14.54
C PHE A 166 17.76 5.37 -15.94
N GLU A 167 17.39 6.29 -16.84
CA GLU A 167 17.07 5.96 -18.23
C GLU A 167 18.30 5.43 -18.97
N SER A 168 19.44 6.12 -18.84
CA SER A 168 20.70 5.72 -19.50
C SER A 168 21.16 4.33 -19.05
N LEU A 169 21.10 4.04 -17.74
CA LEU A 169 21.50 2.76 -17.15
C LEU A 169 20.51 1.65 -17.54
N SER A 170 19.22 1.96 -17.55
CA SER A 170 18.16 1.05 -18.03
C SER A 170 18.31 0.70 -19.51
N ASN A 171 18.95 1.54 -20.31
CA ASN A 171 19.14 1.28 -21.75
C ASN A 171 20.42 0.48 -22.07
N LEU A 172 21.30 0.24 -21.09
CA LEU A 172 22.54 -0.52 -21.30
C LEU A 172 22.28 -2.03 -21.49
N ASP A 173 21.44 -2.61 -20.63
CA ASP A 173 21.18 -4.05 -20.59
C ASP A 173 19.74 -4.30 -20.12
N ASN A 174 19.06 -5.24 -20.77
CA ASN A 174 17.69 -5.59 -20.47
C ASN A 174 17.50 -6.16 -19.04
N ARG A 175 18.48 -6.86 -18.48
CA ARG A 175 18.46 -7.35 -17.09
C ARG A 175 18.49 -6.17 -16.13
N ILE A 176 19.38 -5.20 -16.35
CA ILE A 176 19.48 -3.98 -15.54
C ILE A 176 18.17 -3.18 -15.62
N LYS A 177 17.63 -3.00 -16.83
CA LYS A 177 16.33 -2.36 -17.06
C LYS A 177 15.24 -2.95 -16.16
N HIS A 178 15.07 -4.27 -16.23
CA HIS A 178 13.99 -4.95 -15.50
C HIS A 178 14.26 -5.01 -14.01
N PHE A 179 15.53 -5.13 -13.59
CA PHE A 179 15.94 -5.04 -12.19
C PHE A 179 15.53 -3.69 -11.56
N LEU A 180 15.84 -2.58 -12.23
CA LEU A 180 15.50 -1.24 -11.76
C LEU A 180 13.99 -0.98 -11.82
N LYS A 181 13.35 -1.30 -12.95
CA LYS A 181 11.91 -1.07 -13.12
C LYS A 181 11.04 -1.92 -12.20
N ALA A 182 11.43 -3.16 -11.90
CA ALA A 182 10.69 -4.01 -10.96
C ALA A 182 10.75 -3.46 -9.52
N GLN A 183 11.91 -2.96 -9.08
CA GLN A 183 12.02 -2.28 -7.77
C GLN A 183 11.14 -1.03 -7.72
N PHE A 184 11.17 -0.20 -8.78
CA PHE A 184 10.33 0.99 -8.87
C PHE A 184 8.83 0.64 -8.84
N LEU A 185 8.42 -0.37 -9.62
CA LEU A 185 7.05 -0.87 -9.67
C LEU A 185 6.59 -1.34 -8.29
N MET A 186 7.41 -2.10 -7.57
CA MET A 186 7.05 -2.60 -6.23
C MET A 186 6.93 -1.47 -5.21
N ALA A 187 7.86 -0.51 -5.21
CA ALA A 187 7.87 0.59 -4.24
C ALA A 187 6.74 1.60 -4.47
N TYR A 188 6.46 1.95 -5.74
CA TYR A 188 5.54 3.02 -6.09
C TYR A 188 4.17 2.53 -6.59
N GLN A 189 4.03 1.24 -6.93
CA GLN A 189 2.84 0.66 -7.58
C GLN A 189 2.50 1.38 -8.89
N LYS A 190 3.55 1.74 -9.63
CA LYS A 190 3.44 2.43 -10.91
C LYS A 190 4.44 1.95 -11.94
N PHE A 191 4.00 1.92 -13.19
CA PHE A 191 4.88 1.89 -14.34
C PHE A 191 5.39 3.31 -14.63
N CYS A 192 6.69 3.45 -14.87
CA CYS A 192 7.29 4.72 -15.22
C CYS A 192 8.57 4.47 -16.03
N ASP A 193 8.66 5.10 -17.20
CA ASP A 193 9.89 5.06 -18.01
C ASP A 193 10.88 6.15 -17.61
N LYS A 194 10.37 7.32 -17.22
CA LYS A 194 11.16 8.48 -16.80
C LYS A 194 10.70 8.99 -15.43
N PRO A 195 11.13 8.33 -14.34
CA PRO A 195 10.81 8.74 -12.98
C PRO A 195 11.46 10.09 -12.64
N PHE A 196 10.93 10.76 -11.61
CA PHE A 196 11.55 11.97 -11.07
C PHE A 196 12.80 11.62 -10.26
N ASP A 197 13.81 12.48 -10.29
CA ASP A 197 15.06 12.32 -9.54
C ASP A 197 14.85 12.02 -8.07
N PHE A 198 13.92 12.75 -7.44
CA PHE A 198 13.53 12.51 -6.07
C PHE A 198 13.12 11.06 -5.82
N GLN A 199 12.26 10.48 -6.67
CA GLN A 199 11.76 9.12 -6.47
C GLN A 199 12.84 8.06 -6.65
N VAL A 200 13.76 8.27 -7.60
CA VAL A 200 14.89 7.38 -7.85
C VAL A 200 15.89 7.46 -6.72
N SER A 201 16.26 8.68 -6.30
CA SER A 201 17.19 8.89 -5.20
C SER A 201 16.65 8.37 -3.86
N GLU A 202 15.34 8.44 -3.62
CA GLU A 202 14.72 7.85 -2.42
C GLU A 202 14.77 6.33 -2.42
N LEU A 203 14.56 5.72 -3.60
CA LEU A 203 14.47 4.27 -3.73
C LEU A 203 15.86 3.61 -3.76
N PHE A 204 16.80 4.21 -4.47
CA PHE A 204 18.12 3.65 -4.74
C PHE A 204 19.22 4.32 -3.93
N ASN A 205 18.92 4.83 -2.73
CA ASN A 205 19.95 5.30 -1.80
C ASN A 205 20.42 4.14 -0.90
N PRO A 206 21.67 3.68 -1.03
CA PRO A 206 22.17 2.57 -0.24
C PRO A 206 22.32 2.90 1.27
N GLY A 207 22.43 4.18 1.65
CA GLY A 207 22.72 4.58 3.03
C GLY A 207 21.50 4.77 3.95
N ASP A 208 20.33 5.07 3.39
CA ASP A 208 19.08 5.30 4.14
C ASP A 208 17.98 4.28 3.80
N GLY A 209 18.11 3.56 2.68
CA GLY A 209 17.19 2.53 2.24
C GLY A 209 17.50 1.19 2.90
N GLU A 210 17.10 1.01 4.15
CA GLU A 210 16.92 -0.35 4.64
C GLU A 210 15.74 -0.95 3.85
N ILE A 211 16.03 -1.85 2.91
CA ILE A 211 15.03 -2.61 2.17
C ILE A 211 14.48 -3.67 3.13
N PHE A 212 13.71 -3.22 4.12
CA PHE A 212 12.89 -4.13 4.89
C PHE A 212 11.90 -4.75 3.94
N SER A 213 11.78 -6.07 4.00
CA SER A 213 10.45 -6.63 3.87
C SER A 213 9.88 -6.78 5.28
N VAL A 214 8.64 -6.36 5.43
CA VAL A 214 7.89 -6.64 6.65
C VAL A 214 7.55 -8.12 6.67
N GLN A 215 7.94 -8.80 7.74
CA GLN A 215 7.53 -10.17 7.97
C GLN A 215 6.01 -10.22 8.20
N SER A 216 5.31 -11.04 7.39
CA SER A 216 3.85 -11.22 7.43
C SER A 216 2.99 -10.11 6.81
N GLY A 217 3.58 -9.22 5.99
CA GLY A 217 2.85 -8.32 5.10
C GLY A 217 2.11 -7.15 5.75
N ILE A 218 1.35 -6.40 4.94
CA ILE A 218 0.53 -5.25 5.34
C ILE A 218 -0.63 -5.64 6.25
N LYS A 219 -1.13 -6.86 6.13
CA LYS A 219 -2.22 -7.37 6.98
C LYS A 219 -1.84 -7.39 8.45
N ASN A 220 -0.65 -7.90 8.76
CA ASN A 220 -0.15 -7.92 10.13
C ASN A 220 -0.02 -6.50 10.70
N LEU A 221 0.46 -5.55 9.91
CA LEU A 221 0.53 -4.15 10.31
C LEU A 221 -0.87 -3.56 10.59
N LYS A 222 -1.85 -3.85 9.72
CA LYS A 222 -3.25 -3.44 9.94
C LYS A 222 -3.80 -4.04 11.24
N SER A 223 -3.53 -5.32 11.52
CA SER A 223 -3.93 -5.99 12.76
C SER A 223 -3.34 -5.30 13.99
N ILE A 224 -2.03 -5.04 14.01
CA ILE A 224 -1.36 -4.33 15.10
C ILE A 224 -2.03 -2.96 15.34
N LEU A 225 -2.36 -2.23 14.28
CA LEU A 225 -3.03 -0.92 14.39
C LEU A 225 -4.47 -1.05 14.91
N LYS A 226 -5.25 -2.02 14.43
CA LYS A 226 -6.60 -2.34 14.95
C LYS A 226 -6.54 -2.66 16.44
N ASP A 227 -5.60 -3.50 16.86
CA ASP A 227 -5.37 -3.83 18.27
C ASP A 227 -4.98 -2.58 19.09
N ARG A 228 -4.16 -1.69 18.53
CA ARG A 228 -3.83 -0.44 19.23
C ARG A 228 -5.05 0.47 19.38
N ILE A 229 -5.95 0.51 18.41
CA ILE A 229 -7.19 1.30 18.49
C ILE A 229 -8.08 0.77 19.62
N THR A 230 -8.30 -0.55 19.69
CA THR A 230 -9.12 -1.17 20.74
C THR A 230 -8.50 -1.03 22.12
N ASN A 231 -7.17 -1.15 22.23
CA ASN A 231 -6.43 -0.88 23.47
C ASN A 231 -6.53 0.57 23.97
N TYR A 232 -6.95 1.50 23.12
CA TYR A 232 -7.20 2.90 23.46
C TYR A 232 -8.71 3.23 23.48
N ASP A 233 -9.54 2.24 23.81
CA ASP A 233 -11.01 2.34 23.92
C ASP A 233 -11.73 2.74 22.62
N GLY A 234 -11.05 2.65 21.47
CA GLY A 234 -11.66 2.76 20.15
C GLY A 234 -12.45 1.51 19.77
N VAL A 235 -13.41 1.67 18.86
CA VAL A 235 -14.22 0.54 18.37
C VAL A 235 -13.88 0.27 16.92
N VAL A 236 -13.60 -0.99 16.59
CA VAL A 236 -13.44 -1.47 15.20
C VAL A 236 -14.63 -2.37 14.88
N LYS A 237 -15.29 -2.13 13.75
CA LYS A 237 -16.37 -2.98 13.23
C LYS A 237 -16.02 -3.46 11.84
N ASP A 238 -15.91 -4.77 11.68
CA ASP A 238 -15.59 -5.39 10.40
C ASP A 238 -16.85 -5.83 9.64
N LYS A 239 -16.74 -5.90 8.31
CA LYS A 239 -17.80 -6.38 7.40
C LYS A 239 -19.11 -5.59 7.49
N VAL A 240 -19.03 -4.28 7.74
CA VAL A 240 -20.20 -3.39 7.87
C VAL A 240 -20.34 -2.51 6.64
N GLN A 241 -21.47 -2.64 5.94
CA GLN A 241 -21.75 -1.81 4.77
C GLN A 241 -22.26 -0.43 5.15
N ILE A 242 -21.89 0.56 4.35
CA ILE A 242 -22.32 1.95 4.52
C ILE A 242 -23.39 2.25 3.48
N LYS A 243 -24.57 2.59 3.97
CA LYS A 243 -25.72 2.93 3.13
C LYS A 243 -25.64 4.38 2.65
N ASN A 244 -25.38 5.31 3.58
CA ASN A 244 -25.35 6.74 3.29
C ASN A 244 -24.35 7.49 4.19
N LEU A 245 -23.78 8.57 3.65
CA LEU A 245 -23.13 9.59 4.47
C LEU A 245 -24.15 10.65 4.88
N LEU A 246 -24.26 10.90 6.18
CA LEU A 246 -25.23 11.86 6.73
C LEU A 246 -24.69 13.27 6.53
N PHE A 247 -25.38 14.08 5.73
CA PHE A 247 -24.89 15.41 5.35
C PHE A 247 -25.94 16.50 5.58
N ARG A 248 -25.62 17.45 6.46
CA ARG A 248 -26.51 18.55 6.85
C ARG A 248 -25.72 19.85 7.06
N ASN A 249 -26.29 20.99 6.71
CA ASN A 249 -25.71 22.33 6.96
C ASN A 249 -24.24 22.51 6.53
N GLY A 250 -23.80 21.82 5.47
CA GLY A 250 -22.44 21.96 4.96
C GLY A 250 -21.41 21.03 5.61
N ILE A 251 -21.81 20.20 6.57
CA ILE A 251 -20.94 19.26 7.30
C ILE A 251 -21.47 17.82 7.20
N PHE A 252 -20.59 16.84 7.44
CA PHE A 252 -20.98 15.43 7.56
C PHE A 252 -21.24 15.12 9.04
N GLU A 253 -22.46 14.72 9.38
CA GLU A 253 -22.86 14.39 10.76
C GLU A 253 -22.53 12.95 11.14
N GLY A 254 -22.09 12.12 10.19
CA GLY A 254 -21.74 10.72 10.42
C GLY A 254 -22.11 9.83 9.23
N ALA A 255 -22.46 8.57 9.51
CA ALA A 255 -22.86 7.59 8.50
C ALA A 255 -24.07 6.76 8.96
N GLU A 256 -24.90 6.40 8.00
CA GLU A 256 -25.95 5.39 8.13
C GLU A 256 -25.40 4.06 7.61
N LEU A 257 -25.48 3.05 8.46
CA LEU A 257 -25.04 1.70 8.15
C LEU A 257 -26.22 0.89 7.60
N ASP A 258 -25.96 -0.37 7.27
CA ASP A 258 -27.01 -1.34 7.00
C ASP A 258 -28.02 -1.48 8.16
N GLU A 259 -29.14 -2.14 7.88
CA GLU A 259 -30.34 -2.14 8.74
C GLU A 259 -30.09 -2.71 10.15
N THR A 260 -29.03 -3.50 10.30
CA THR A 260 -28.63 -4.15 11.55
C THR A 260 -27.82 -3.23 12.47
N HIS A 261 -27.11 -2.24 11.94
CA HIS A 261 -26.16 -1.43 12.72
C HIS A 261 -26.60 0.02 12.98
N GLY A 262 -27.63 0.52 12.28
CA GLY A 262 -28.24 1.82 12.52
C GLY A 262 -27.36 3.01 12.13
N LYS A 263 -27.41 4.10 12.90
CA LYS A 263 -26.71 5.35 12.61
C LYS A 263 -25.57 5.61 13.59
N ILE A 264 -24.44 6.06 13.07
CA ILE A 264 -23.31 6.56 13.86
C ILE A 264 -23.14 8.03 13.52
N LEU A 265 -23.25 8.88 14.53
CA LEU A 265 -22.97 10.30 14.43
C LEU A 265 -21.50 10.56 14.78
N SER A 266 -20.89 11.51 14.09
CA SER A 266 -19.52 11.91 14.39
C SER A 266 -19.23 13.38 14.15
N LYS A 267 -18.22 13.88 14.87
CA LYS A 267 -17.71 15.24 14.65
C LYS A 267 -16.85 15.32 13.40
N TYR A 268 -16.00 14.32 13.17
CA TYR A 268 -15.16 14.20 11.98
C TYR A 268 -15.40 12.86 11.29
N VAL A 269 -15.33 12.89 9.96
CA VAL A 269 -15.38 11.70 9.10
C VAL A 269 -14.08 11.62 8.32
N ILE A 270 -13.45 10.45 8.34
CA ILE A 270 -12.24 10.13 7.58
C ILE A 270 -12.59 9.02 6.60
N TRP A 271 -12.63 9.35 5.32
CA TRP A 271 -12.78 8.38 4.26
C TRP A 271 -11.45 7.70 3.97
N ASN A 272 -11.37 6.41 4.24
CA ASN A 272 -10.20 5.55 4.22
C ASN A 272 -10.47 4.24 3.43
N ASP A 273 -11.40 4.31 2.48
CA ASP A 273 -11.80 3.24 1.56
C ASP A 273 -11.54 3.70 0.11
N SER A 274 -11.78 2.80 -0.84
CA SER A 274 -11.78 3.08 -2.28
C SER A 274 -12.54 4.37 -2.64
N LEU A 275 -11.93 5.19 -3.50
CA LEU A 275 -12.52 6.46 -3.92
C LEU A 275 -13.80 6.26 -4.76
N GLY A 276 -13.89 5.15 -5.50
CA GLY A 276 -15.08 4.80 -6.29
C GLY A 276 -16.35 4.75 -5.43
N LYS A 277 -16.31 4.00 -4.31
CA LYS A 277 -17.42 3.92 -3.34
C LYS A 277 -17.81 5.31 -2.79
N MET A 278 -16.82 6.14 -2.47
CA MET A 278 -17.04 7.50 -1.97
C MET A 278 -17.87 8.34 -2.95
N GLY A 279 -17.57 8.23 -4.25
CA GLY A 279 -18.20 9.02 -5.30
C GLY A 279 -19.73 8.90 -5.32
N HIS A 280 -20.24 7.69 -5.02
CA HIS A 280 -21.66 7.39 -4.94
C HIS A 280 -22.33 7.92 -3.67
N LEU A 281 -21.58 7.98 -2.56
CA LEU A 281 -22.08 8.44 -1.26
C LEU A 281 -21.99 9.96 -1.07
N LEU A 282 -21.27 10.66 -1.95
CA LEU A 282 -21.12 12.12 -1.88
C LEU A 282 -22.44 12.84 -2.24
N PRO A 283 -22.81 13.91 -1.52
CA PRO A 283 -24.01 14.70 -1.82
C PRO A 283 -24.01 15.27 -3.23
N ASN A 284 -25.17 15.28 -3.90
CA ASN A 284 -25.35 15.87 -5.23
C ASN A 284 -25.38 17.41 -5.19
N LYS A 285 -24.26 18.02 -4.78
CA LYS A 285 -24.09 19.48 -4.69
C LYS A 285 -22.91 19.92 -5.55
N PHE A 286 -23.02 21.11 -6.13
CA PHE A 286 -22.01 21.68 -7.03
C PHE A 286 -20.59 21.67 -6.44
N ARG A 287 -20.45 22.00 -5.15
CA ARG A 287 -19.13 22.02 -4.47
C ARG A 287 -18.42 20.66 -4.50
N PHE A 288 -19.15 19.54 -4.52
CA PHE A 288 -18.56 18.20 -4.57
C PHE A 288 -18.36 17.67 -5.99
N ARG A 289 -18.79 18.40 -7.04
CA ARG A 289 -18.69 17.94 -8.44
C ARG A 289 -17.27 17.57 -8.85
N LYS A 290 -16.28 18.39 -8.47
CA LYS A 290 -14.86 18.12 -8.78
C LYS A 290 -14.34 16.88 -8.08
N LEU A 291 -14.68 16.70 -6.81
CA LEU A 291 -14.28 15.53 -6.03
C LEU A 291 -14.93 14.26 -6.59
N ARG A 292 -16.23 14.29 -6.88
CA ARG A 292 -16.95 13.17 -7.48
C ARG A 292 -16.34 12.75 -8.82
N LYS A 293 -15.99 13.71 -9.69
CA LYS A 293 -15.30 13.42 -10.95
C LYS A 293 -14.00 12.64 -10.71
N LYS A 294 -13.18 13.09 -9.75
CA LYS A 294 -11.92 12.41 -9.40
C LYS A 294 -12.15 11.01 -8.82
N CYS A 295 -13.20 10.82 -8.02
CA CYS A 295 -13.59 9.50 -7.50
C CYS A 295 -13.99 8.51 -8.59
N GLN A 296 -14.44 8.98 -9.76
CA GLN A 296 -14.91 8.16 -10.88
C GLN A 296 -13.82 7.89 -11.93
N GLU A 297 -12.65 8.52 -11.82
CA GLU A 297 -11.55 8.32 -12.75
C GLU A 297 -10.99 6.90 -12.57
N LYS A 298 -10.86 6.12 -13.66
CA LYS A 298 -10.14 4.84 -13.61
C LYS A 298 -8.70 5.11 -13.21
N HIS A 299 -8.30 4.62 -12.05
CA HIS A 299 -6.98 4.87 -11.49
C HIS A 299 -5.94 3.82 -11.89
N PHE A 300 -6.36 2.63 -12.31
CA PHE A 300 -5.47 1.49 -12.51
C PHE A 300 -5.58 0.94 -13.93
N ASN A 301 -4.41 0.71 -14.53
CA ASN A 301 -4.28 0.08 -15.84
C ASN A 301 -4.13 -1.44 -15.69
N HIS A 302 -3.54 -1.85 -14.57
CA HIS A 302 -3.25 -3.24 -14.24
C HIS A 302 -3.60 -3.54 -12.78
N HIS A 303 -3.74 -4.82 -12.44
CA HIS A 303 -4.10 -5.30 -11.11
C HIS A 303 -3.25 -6.51 -10.73
N TRP A 304 -2.89 -6.58 -9.44
CA TRP A 304 -2.22 -7.73 -8.86
C TRP A 304 -3.23 -8.83 -8.56
N PHE A 305 -3.12 -9.93 -9.28
CA PHE A 305 -3.83 -11.16 -8.99
C PHE A 305 -2.91 -12.08 -8.19
N THR A 306 -3.48 -12.85 -7.26
CA THR A 306 -2.67 -13.75 -6.43
C THR A 306 -3.24 -15.15 -6.41
N ALA A 307 -2.39 -16.11 -6.78
CA ALA A 307 -2.66 -17.53 -6.60
C ALA A 307 -1.88 -18.04 -5.37
N ARG A 308 -2.45 -18.96 -4.60
CA ARG A 308 -1.78 -19.61 -3.48
C ARG A 308 -1.52 -21.07 -3.82
N PHE A 309 -0.29 -21.50 -3.58
CA PHE A 309 0.13 -22.88 -3.70
C PHE A 309 0.62 -23.40 -2.36
N THR A 310 0.45 -24.69 -2.14
CA THR A 310 1.05 -25.43 -1.01
C THR A 310 2.09 -26.40 -1.52
N VAL A 311 3.18 -26.57 -0.77
CA VAL A 311 4.24 -27.54 -1.04
C VAL A 311 4.82 -28.06 0.27
N ASP A 312 5.37 -29.28 0.30
CA ASP A 312 6.09 -29.76 1.47
C ASP A 312 7.32 -28.88 1.71
N SER A 313 7.52 -28.47 2.97
CA SER A 313 8.57 -27.52 3.34
C SER A 313 9.99 -28.02 3.04
N LYS A 314 10.18 -29.34 2.98
CA LYS A 314 11.45 -30.00 2.59
C LYS A 314 11.89 -29.69 1.14
N TYR A 315 10.97 -29.32 0.26
CA TYR A 315 11.28 -29.00 -1.14
C TYR A 315 11.63 -27.53 -1.35
N ILE A 316 11.49 -26.68 -0.33
CA ILE A 316 11.89 -25.27 -0.44
C ILE A 316 13.40 -25.18 -0.24
N PRO A 317 14.15 -24.65 -1.21
CA PRO A 317 15.59 -24.47 -1.07
C PRO A 317 15.95 -23.67 0.18
N GLU A 318 17.02 -24.06 0.86
CA GLU A 318 17.47 -23.39 2.08
C GLU A 318 17.80 -21.90 1.82
N GLN A 319 18.44 -21.62 0.68
CA GLN A 319 18.82 -20.26 0.27
C GLN A 319 17.65 -19.42 -0.27
N MET A 320 16.47 -20.01 -0.50
CA MET A 320 15.29 -19.28 -0.97
C MET A 320 14.78 -18.35 0.13
N LYS A 321 14.68 -17.05 -0.20
CA LYS A 321 14.19 -16.01 0.71
C LYS A 321 12.66 -16.04 0.82
N SER A 322 12.12 -15.26 1.73
CA SER A 322 10.67 -15.17 1.96
C SER A 322 9.95 -14.35 0.89
N ASN A 323 10.64 -13.42 0.23
CA ASN A 323 10.08 -12.61 -0.84
C ASN A 323 10.95 -12.73 -2.08
N LEU A 324 10.36 -13.09 -3.22
CA LEU A 324 11.08 -13.22 -4.48
C LEU A 324 10.42 -12.39 -5.58
N LEU A 325 11.23 -11.77 -6.42
CA LEU A 325 10.80 -11.15 -7.67
C LEU A 325 11.38 -11.94 -8.82
N ILE A 326 10.51 -12.48 -9.67
CA ILE A 326 10.88 -13.41 -10.73
C ILE A 326 10.56 -12.76 -12.06
N ILE A 327 11.57 -12.70 -12.93
CA ILE A 327 11.45 -12.20 -14.29
C ILE A 327 11.85 -13.34 -15.22
N ASN A 328 10.91 -13.87 -15.98
CA ASN A 328 11.10 -15.09 -16.76
C ASN A 328 11.83 -14.81 -18.09
N ASP A 329 11.66 -13.62 -18.66
CA ASP A 329 12.26 -13.19 -19.92
C ASP A 329 12.54 -11.69 -19.85
N THR A 330 13.82 -11.33 -19.90
CA THR A 330 14.26 -9.93 -19.81
C THR A 330 13.96 -9.11 -21.06
N LYS A 331 13.44 -9.73 -22.13
CA LYS A 331 13.01 -9.04 -23.35
C LYS A 331 11.53 -8.66 -23.35
N LYS A 332 10.74 -9.19 -22.42
CA LYS A 332 9.29 -8.94 -22.31
C LYS A 332 8.99 -7.97 -21.17
N ASP A 333 7.86 -7.30 -21.26
CA ASP A 333 7.41 -6.36 -20.22
C ASP A 333 7.11 -7.05 -18.88
N LEU A 334 7.11 -6.29 -17.79
CA LEU A 334 6.86 -6.76 -16.41
C LEU A 334 5.37 -7.02 -16.13
N VAL A 335 4.74 -7.85 -16.95
CA VAL A 335 3.31 -8.18 -16.87
C VAL A 335 3.09 -9.68 -17.09
N ALA A 336 1.89 -10.15 -16.78
CA ALA A 336 1.38 -11.47 -17.11
C ALA A 336 2.29 -12.60 -16.59
N ASP A 337 2.67 -13.52 -17.48
CA ASP A 337 3.51 -14.68 -17.18
C ASP A 337 5.00 -14.37 -17.16
N ASN A 338 5.39 -13.10 -17.34
CA ASN A 338 6.79 -12.71 -17.33
C ASN A 338 7.27 -12.26 -15.95
N PHE A 339 6.38 -11.70 -15.13
CA PHE A 339 6.76 -11.08 -13.86
C PHE A 339 5.91 -11.59 -12.71
N TYR A 340 6.56 -12.19 -11.72
CA TYR A 340 5.92 -12.70 -10.51
C TYR A 340 6.56 -12.11 -9.26
N TYR A 341 5.72 -11.82 -8.26
CA TYR A 341 6.15 -11.54 -6.91
C TYR A 341 5.69 -12.68 -5.99
N LEU A 342 6.63 -13.45 -5.45
CA LEU A 342 6.36 -14.61 -4.61
C LEU A 342 6.56 -14.26 -3.14
N GLN A 343 5.65 -14.74 -2.30
CA GLN A 343 5.80 -14.74 -0.84
C GLN A 343 5.79 -16.18 -0.36
N VAL A 344 6.90 -16.61 0.24
CA VAL A 344 7.11 -17.96 0.74
C VAL A 344 7.04 -17.95 2.25
N ASN A 345 5.99 -18.56 2.80
CA ASN A 345 5.82 -18.71 4.24
C ASN A 345 6.16 -20.15 4.65
N LYS A 346 7.39 -20.30 5.17
CA LYS A 346 7.85 -21.54 5.82
C LYS A 346 7.26 -21.60 7.22
N ASN A 347 6.03 -22.10 7.34
CA ASN A 347 5.47 -22.40 8.66
C ASN A 347 6.27 -23.54 9.30
N LYS A 348 6.29 -23.66 10.64
CA LYS A 348 6.92 -24.81 11.35
C LYS A 348 6.26 -26.17 11.04
N SER A 349 5.26 -26.19 10.15
CA SER A 349 4.59 -27.38 9.64
C SER A 349 5.42 -28.12 8.59
N SER A 350 5.01 -29.35 8.28
CA SER A 350 5.53 -30.13 7.15
C SER A 350 5.22 -29.50 5.79
N THR A 351 4.27 -28.57 5.73
CA THR A 351 3.85 -27.85 4.53
C THR A 351 4.18 -26.36 4.65
N ALA A 352 4.46 -25.75 3.51
CA ALA A 352 4.70 -24.33 3.33
C ALA A 352 3.75 -23.76 2.29
N THR A 353 3.45 -22.47 2.40
CA THR A 353 2.55 -21.76 1.49
C THR A 353 3.33 -20.78 0.62
N ILE A 354 2.97 -20.69 -0.65
CA ILE A 354 3.57 -19.80 -1.64
C ILE A 354 2.44 -18.97 -2.27
N ASN A 355 2.41 -17.68 -1.96
CA ASN A 355 1.53 -16.75 -2.67
C ASN A 355 2.28 -16.22 -3.88
N VAL A 356 1.75 -16.44 -5.09
CA VAL A 356 2.29 -15.95 -6.35
C VAL A 356 1.43 -14.80 -6.83
N ASN A 357 1.99 -13.60 -6.81
CA ASN A 357 1.36 -12.39 -7.31
C ASN A 357 1.81 -12.15 -8.75
N PHE A 358 0.87 -11.91 -9.64
CA PHE A 358 1.12 -11.64 -11.06
C PHE A 358 0.22 -10.51 -11.54
N LEU A 359 0.71 -9.75 -12.52
CA LEU A 359 0.08 -8.50 -12.91
C LEU A 359 -0.68 -8.66 -14.23
N LEU A 360 -1.98 -8.39 -14.24
CA LEU A 360 -2.81 -8.42 -15.46
C LEU A 360 -3.48 -7.08 -15.73
N SER A 361 -3.88 -6.85 -16.97
CA SER A 361 -4.63 -5.67 -17.37
C SER A 361 -6.00 -5.57 -16.69
N SER A 362 -6.54 -4.35 -16.61
CA SER A 362 -7.83 -4.08 -15.93
C SER A 362 -9.03 -4.85 -16.47
N ASP A 363 -9.02 -5.30 -17.73
CA ASP A 363 -10.07 -6.11 -18.32
C ASP A 363 -10.10 -7.55 -17.76
N ALA A 364 -9.02 -8.01 -17.11
CA ALA A 364 -8.97 -9.32 -16.47
C ALA A 364 -9.99 -9.46 -15.33
N LEU A 365 -10.39 -8.37 -14.67
CA LEU A 365 -11.40 -8.38 -13.59
C LEU A 365 -12.78 -8.86 -14.08
N GLU A 366 -13.07 -8.67 -15.37
CA GLU A 366 -14.37 -9.00 -15.99
C GLU A 366 -14.35 -10.36 -16.71
N LYS A 367 -13.20 -11.06 -16.76
CA LYS A 367 -13.09 -12.35 -17.47
C LYS A 367 -13.70 -13.50 -16.67
N SER A 368 -14.08 -14.56 -17.39
CA SER A 368 -14.52 -15.83 -16.79
C SER A 368 -13.36 -16.53 -16.08
N ASP A 369 -13.67 -17.51 -15.24
CA ASP A 369 -12.67 -18.19 -14.40
C ASP A 369 -11.70 -19.03 -15.25
N ASP A 370 -12.18 -19.61 -16.35
CA ASP A 370 -11.38 -20.40 -17.29
C ASP A 370 -10.30 -19.55 -18.01
N TYR A 371 -10.41 -18.22 -18.01
CA TYR A 371 -9.38 -17.31 -18.51
C TYR A 371 -8.07 -17.43 -17.72
N PHE A 372 -8.15 -17.78 -16.43
CA PHE A 372 -6.99 -17.80 -15.54
C PHE A 372 -6.22 -19.12 -15.56
N SER A 373 -6.82 -20.22 -16.02
CA SER A 373 -6.20 -21.55 -16.05
C SER A 373 -4.85 -21.59 -16.78
N PRO A 374 -4.66 -20.94 -17.95
CA PRO A 374 -3.36 -20.89 -18.62
C PRO A 374 -2.28 -20.20 -17.78
N PHE A 375 -2.64 -19.19 -16.97
CA PHE A 375 -1.69 -18.52 -16.07
C PHE A 375 -1.30 -19.42 -14.91
N PHE A 376 -2.27 -20.13 -14.30
CA PHE A 376 -1.99 -21.06 -13.21
C PHE A 376 -1.07 -22.20 -13.65
N ASN A 377 -1.31 -22.79 -14.83
CA ASN A 377 -0.45 -23.84 -15.39
C ASN A 377 0.99 -23.32 -15.63
N LYS A 378 1.13 -22.10 -16.15
CA LYS A 378 2.46 -21.48 -16.35
C LYS A 378 3.15 -21.17 -15.03
N ILE A 379 2.42 -20.70 -14.03
CA ILE A 379 2.94 -20.43 -12.69
C ILE A 379 3.41 -21.75 -12.06
N GLU A 380 2.60 -22.80 -12.12
CA GLU A 380 2.92 -24.13 -11.59
C GLU A 380 4.21 -24.68 -12.23
N GLN A 381 4.32 -24.62 -13.55
CA GLN A 381 5.55 -25.02 -14.27
C GLN A 381 6.77 -24.24 -13.76
N ARG A 382 6.65 -22.93 -13.57
CA ARG A 382 7.75 -22.10 -13.06
C ARG A 382 8.09 -22.39 -11.60
N LEU A 383 7.10 -22.67 -10.77
CA LEU A 383 7.33 -23.08 -9.38
C LEU A 383 8.06 -24.42 -9.31
N ILE A 384 7.73 -25.38 -10.17
CA ILE A 384 8.45 -26.67 -10.27
C ILE A 384 9.92 -26.45 -10.67
N GLU A 385 10.19 -25.56 -11.64
CA GLU A 385 11.57 -25.20 -12.02
C GLU A 385 12.37 -24.57 -10.86
N LEU A 386 11.70 -23.78 -10.01
CA LEU A 386 12.31 -23.12 -8.85
C LEU A 386 12.44 -24.04 -7.63
N LEU A 387 11.60 -25.06 -7.54
CA LEU A 387 11.48 -25.98 -6.41
C LEU A 387 11.66 -27.42 -6.93
N PRO A 388 12.92 -27.85 -7.14
CA PRO A 388 13.18 -29.19 -7.66
C PRO A 388 12.52 -30.27 -6.80
N PHE A 389 11.96 -31.30 -7.44
CA PHE A 389 11.31 -32.45 -6.79
C PHE A 389 9.94 -32.16 -6.14
N SER A 390 9.39 -30.96 -6.37
CA SER A 390 8.09 -30.55 -5.82
C SER A 390 6.88 -31.01 -6.64
N GLU A 391 7.07 -31.68 -7.79
CA GLU A 391 6.02 -31.96 -8.78
C GLU A 391 4.80 -32.67 -8.18
N ASN A 392 5.01 -33.60 -7.26
CA ASN A 392 3.94 -34.39 -6.64
C ASN A 392 3.34 -33.74 -5.38
N SER A 393 3.98 -32.67 -4.88
CA SER A 393 3.61 -32.02 -3.62
C SER A 393 3.00 -30.63 -3.84
N LEU A 394 3.39 -29.95 -4.93
CA LEU A 394 2.88 -28.66 -5.31
C LEU A 394 1.40 -28.76 -5.70
N LYS A 395 0.55 -27.97 -5.03
CA LYS A 395 -0.90 -27.94 -5.31
C LYS A 395 -1.42 -26.51 -5.26
N LEU A 396 -2.27 -26.15 -6.22
CA LEU A 396 -3.04 -24.92 -6.17
C LEU A 396 -4.08 -25.01 -5.05
N GLU A 397 -4.02 -24.09 -4.09
CA GLU A 397 -4.95 -24.00 -2.95
C GLU A 397 -5.98 -22.87 -3.13
N PHE A 398 -5.63 -21.84 -3.91
CA PHE A 398 -6.51 -20.70 -4.19
C PHE A 398 -6.09 -19.98 -5.50
N PRO A 399 -7.04 -19.54 -6.34
CA PRO A 399 -8.47 -19.83 -6.27
C PRO A 399 -8.77 -21.23 -6.81
N ILE A 400 -9.66 -21.96 -6.14
CA ILE A 400 -10.22 -23.23 -6.60
C ILE A 400 -11.61 -22.95 -7.18
N LYS A 401 -11.89 -23.50 -8.37
CA LYS A 401 -13.25 -23.47 -8.92
C LYS A 401 -14.10 -24.37 -8.02
N ASN A 402 -15.15 -23.82 -7.42
CA ASN A 402 -16.15 -24.65 -6.79
C ASN A 402 -16.77 -25.48 -7.91
N ASP A 403 -16.33 -26.73 -8.08
CA ASP A 403 -17.08 -27.70 -8.86
C ASP A 403 -18.48 -27.75 -8.25
N ASP A 404 -19.52 -27.90 -9.09
CA ASP A 404 -20.92 -28.02 -8.71
C ASP A 404 -21.12 -29.24 -7.80
N GLN A 405 -20.63 -29.18 -6.56
CA GLN A 405 -20.99 -30.13 -5.53
C GLN A 405 -22.49 -29.97 -5.33
N PRO A 406 -23.27 -31.05 -5.43
CA PRO A 406 -24.70 -30.98 -5.18
C PRO A 406 -24.88 -30.45 -3.76
N VAL A 407 -25.32 -29.20 -3.67
CA VAL A 407 -25.52 -28.50 -2.43
C VAL A 407 -26.81 -29.08 -1.81
N ASP A 408 -26.68 -30.21 -1.12
CA ASP A 408 -27.76 -30.78 -0.30
C ASP A 408 -28.04 -29.92 0.95
N THR A 409 -27.38 -28.76 1.09
CA THR A 409 -27.64 -27.78 2.14
C THR A 409 -28.39 -26.58 1.57
N LEU A 410 -29.48 -26.18 2.24
CA LEU A 410 -30.29 -24.98 1.91
C LEU A 410 -29.48 -23.65 1.89
N PHE A 411 -28.23 -23.69 2.33
CA PHE A 411 -27.28 -22.59 2.32
C PHE A 411 -25.94 -23.11 1.79
N PRO A 412 -25.52 -22.80 0.55
CA PRO A 412 -24.15 -23.06 0.12
C PRO A 412 -23.20 -22.22 1.00
N LEU A 413 -22.43 -22.90 1.85
CA LEU A 413 -21.48 -22.28 2.78
C LEU A 413 -20.15 -21.89 2.10
N ASN A 414 -19.93 -22.34 0.87
CA ASN A 414 -18.68 -22.07 0.15
C ASN A 414 -18.80 -20.74 -0.60
N GLU A 415 -18.18 -19.70 -0.05
CA GLU A 415 -17.97 -18.45 -0.78
C GLU A 415 -17.20 -18.74 -2.08
N ASP A 416 -17.63 -18.12 -3.17
CA ASP A 416 -17.00 -18.24 -4.47
C ASP A 416 -15.58 -17.63 -4.42
N GLU A 417 -14.56 -18.48 -4.42
CA GLU A 417 -13.16 -18.06 -4.30
C GLU A 417 -12.73 -17.13 -5.43
N PHE A 418 -13.32 -17.26 -6.63
CA PHE A 418 -13.03 -16.36 -7.75
C PHE A 418 -13.58 -14.96 -7.52
N LYS A 419 -14.67 -14.79 -6.75
CA LYS A 419 -15.12 -13.46 -6.29
C LYS A 419 -14.11 -12.84 -5.33
N ILE A 420 -13.57 -13.61 -4.39
CA ILE A 420 -12.53 -13.15 -3.45
C ILE A 420 -11.27 -12.76 -4.22
N PHE A 421 -10.86 -13.60 -5.17
CA PHE A 421 -9.70 -13.40 -6.02
C PHE A 421 -9.79 -12.11 -6.84
N LYS A 422 -10.93 -11.88 -7.53
CA LYS A 422 -11.18 -10.66 -8.32
C LYS A 422 -11.33 -9.43 -7.42
N HIS A 423 -11.99 -9.56 -6.27
CA HIS A 423 -12.11 -8.46 -5.30
C HIS A 423 -10.74 -8.01 -4.78
N SER A 424 -9.90 -8.97 -4.36
CA SER A 424 -8.52 -8.71 -3.91
C SER A 424 -7.70 -7.99 -4.98
N ALA A 425 -7.81 -8.39 -6.24
CA ALA A 425 -7.14 -7.72 -7.35
C ALA A 425 -7.67 -6.29 -7.58
N SER A 426 -8.98 -6.08 -7.45
CA SER A 426 -9.61 -4.77 -7.68
C SER A 426 -9.09 -3.67 -6.75
N ILE A 427 -8.71 -4.02 -5.52
CA ILE A 427 -8.17 -3.09 -4.52
C ILE A 427 -6.64 -2.89 -4.64
N ASN A 428 -5.94 -3.77 -5.37
CA ASN A 428 -4.49 -3.75 -5.53
C ASN A 428 -4.09 -3.46 -6.99
N GLY A 429 -4.34 -2.21 -7.41
CA GLY A 429 -4.07 -1.78 -8.77
C GLY A 429 -2.73 -1.04 -8.95
N VAL A 430 -2.22 -1.12 -10.18
CA VAL A 430 -1.02 -0.44 -10.67
C VAL A 430 -1.42 0.56 -11.77
N SER A 431 -0.84 1.75 -11.70
CA SER A 431 -1.12 2.84 -12.64
C SER A 431 0.10 3.22 -13.47
N GLN A 432 -0.11 3.89 -14.59
CA GLN A 432 0.97 4.50 -15.36
C GLN A 432 1.31 5.90 -14.80
N GLN A 433 2.60 6.22 -14.69
CA GLN A 433 3.11 7.55 -14.32
C GLN A 433 3.72 8.25 -15.53
N ASP A 434 2.93 9.11 -16.16
CA ASP A 434 3.34 9.94 -17.30
C ASP A 434 3.35 11.45 -16.95
N ASN A 435 3.50 11.77 -15.66
CA ASN A 435 3.45 13.15 -15.20
C ASN A 435 4.70 13.93 -15.60
N GLU A 436 4.52 15.10 -16.23
CA GLU A 436 5.60 16.04 -16.53
C GLU A 436 6.07 16.79 -15.27
N LEU A 437 5.13 17.24 -14.44
CA LEU A 437 5.43 18.00 -13.22
C LEU A 437 5.26 17.15 -11.97
N PHE A 438 6.15 17.33 -11.00
CA PHE A 438 6.10 16.63 -9.70
C PHE A 438 4.80 16.93 -8.95
N LEU A 439 4.28 18.15 -9.08
CA LEU A 439 3.02 18.58 -8.47
C LEU A 439 1.82 17.72 -8.93
N ASP A 440 1.87 17.15 -10.13
CA ASP A 440 0.77 16.37 -10.69
C ASP A 440 0.66 14.96 -10.09
N LEU A 441 1.66 14.56 -9.29
CA LEU A 441 1.58 13.38 -8.43
C LEU A 441 0.61 13.55 -7.25
N PHE A 442 0.14 14.78 -6.99
CA PHE A 442 -0.80 15.14 -5.92
C PHE A 442 -2.20 15.41 -6.48
N LYS A 443 -2.81 14.39 -7.13
CA LYS A 443 -4.08 14.53 -7.85
C LYS A 443 -5.26 14.89 -6.94
N ILE A 444 -5.27 14.46 -5.68
CA ILE A 444 -6.38 14.67 -4.74
C ILE A 444 -5.83 15.31 -3.45
N HIS A 445 -6.64 16.17 -2.85
CA HIS A 445 -6.34 16.81 -1.57
C HIS A 445 -7.01 16.02 -0.43
N TYR A 446 -6.34 15.83 0.71
CA TYR A 446 -6.92 15.13 1.87
C TYR A 446 -8.10 15.91 2.50
N LYS A 447 -8.03 17.25 2.59
CA LYS A 447 -9.21 18.07 2.94
C LYS A 447 -10.21 18.15 1.79
N THR A 448 -11.49 18.05 2.13
CA THR A 448 -12.60 18.26 1.20
C THR A 448 -13.24 19.64 1.40
N GLU A 449 -14.24 19.96 0.58
CA GLU A 449 -15.07 21.17 0.74
C GLU A 449 -15.95 21.15 2.01
N ALA A 450 -16.12 19.98 2.65
CA ALA A 450 -16.70 19.90 3.98
C ALA A 450 -15.57 19.96 5.02
N PRO A 451 -15.64 20.87 6.00
CA PRO A 451 -14.52 21.13 6.92
C PRO A 451 -14.19 19.94 7.82
N ASN A 452 -15.12 19.01 8.00
CA ASN A 452 -14.98 17.86 8.87
C ASN A 452 -14.88 16.51 8.13
N LEU A 453 -14.74 16.52 6.80
CA LEU A 453 -14.50 15.32 6.00
C LEU A 453 -13.07 15.35 5.44
N TYR A 454 -12.32 14.31 5.78
CA TYR A 454 -10.95 14.06 5.34
C TYR A 454 -10.90 12.81 4.45
N ILE A 455 -10.01 12.79 3.46
CA ILE A 455 -9.71 11.65 2.60
C ILE A 455 -8.32 11.16 2.96
N SER A 456 -8.23 9.87 3.22
CA SER A 456 -7.07 9.15 3.72
C SER A 456 -6.67 8.05 2.74
N HIS A 457 -6.52 8.41 1.46
CA HIS A 457 -6.29 7.48 0.36
C HIS A 457 -4.85 7.61 -0.19
N PRO A 458 -4.16 6.49 -0.53
CA PRO A 458 -2.76 6.52 -0.99
C PRO A 458 -2.49 7.42 -2.20
N VAL A 459 -3.47 7.57 -3.10
CA VAL A 459 -3.41 8.44 -4.30
C VAL A 459 -3.08 9.92 -3.96
N ILE A 460 -3.35 10.37 -2.73
CA ILE A 460 -3.09 11.75 -2.31
C ILE A 460 -1.60 12.07 -2.32
N PHE A 461 -0.74 11.12 -1.95
CA PHE A 461 0.70 11.27 -1.81
C PHE A 461 1.46 10.30 -2.71
N SER A 462 0.98 10.15 -3.96
CA SER A 462 1.47 9.12 -4.88
C SER A 462 2.95 9.23 -5.26
N ALA A 463 3.60 10.35 -4.93
CA ALA A 463 5.04 10.55 -5.10
C ALA A 463 5.90 9.72 -4.15
N PHE A 464 5.37 9.28 -3.00
CA PHE A 464 6.13 8.64 -1.93
C PHE A 464 5.84 7.13 -1.79
N GLY A 465 5.23 6.52 -2.81
CA GLY A 465 4.98 5.07 -2.83
C GLY A 465 4.24 4.59 -1.58
N ILE A 466 4.77 3.57 -0.90
CA ILE A 466 4.15 3.01 0.30
C ILE A 466 4.23 3.94 1.52
N GLU A 467 5.28 4.75 1.63
CA GLU A 467 5.49 5.68 2.74
C GLU A 467 4.44 6.78 2.79
N SER A 468 3.89 7.11 1.61
CA SER A 468 2.73 7.97 1.46
C SER A 468 1.64 7.61 2.46
N LYS A 469 1.47 6.30 2.74
CA LYS A 469 0.43 5.82 3.62
C LYS A 469 0.69 6.21 5.08
N LEU A 470 1.95 6.13 5.52
CA LEU A 470 2.37 6.49 6.87
C LEU A 470 2.29 8.01 7.11
N ILE A 471 2.84 8.78 6.16
CA ILE A 471 2.93 10.24 6.25
C ILE A 471 1.52 10.86 6.22
N LEU A 472 0.64 10.36 5.36
CA LEU A 472 -0.74 10.84 5.27
C LEU A 472 -1.49 10.64 6.59
N GLY A 473 -1.34 9.47 7.22
CA GLY A 473 -1.96 9.18 8.51
C GLY A 473 -1.53 10.14 9.62
N LEU A 474 -0.23 10.47 9.69
CA LEU A 474 0.30 11.46 10.63
C LEU A 474 -0.19 12.88 10.31
N LYS A 475 -0.22 13.28 9.04
CA LYS A 475 -0.67 14.62 8.65
C LYS A 475 -2.13 14.88 9.01
N ILE A 476 -3.02 13.92 8.73
CA ILE A 476 -4.45 14.04 9.07
C ILE A 476 -4.63 14.10 10.59
N THR A 477 -3.88 13.29 11.33
CA THR A 477 -3.85 13.28 12.80
C THR A 477 -3.53 14.65 13.38
N ASP A 478 -2.48 15.30 12.89
CA ASP A 478 -2.04 16.60 13.41
C ASP A 478 -3.02 17.72 13.07
N LEU A 479 -3.66 17.66 11.90
CA LEU A 479 -4.68 18.62 11.50
C LEU A 479 -5.93 18.56 12.38
N ILE A 480 -6.48 17.35 12.56
CA ILE A 480 -7.67 17.15 13.40
C ILE A 480 -7.35 17.56 14.84
N TRP A 481 -6.19 17.16 15.36
CA TRP A 481 -5.79 17.49 16.72
C TRP A 481 -5.62 19.00 16.92
N HIS A 482 -5.01 19.71 15.97
CA HIS A 482 -4.90 21.17 16.03
C HIS A 482 -6.28 21.85 16.08
N GLU A 483 -7.26 21.36 15.32
CA GLU A 483 -8.64 21.87 15.34
C GLU A 483 -9.35 21.58 16.68
N VAL A 484 -9.11 20.40 17.27
CA VAL A 484 -9.59 20.03 18.60
C VAL A 484 -9.00 20.95 19.68
N GLU A 485 -7.68 21.16 19.69
CA GLU A 485 -7.02 22.05 20.65
C GLU A 485 -7.52 23.49 20.53
N LYS A 486 -7.67 24.00 19.30
CA LYS A 486 -8.21 25.33 19.05
C LYS A 486 -9.63 25.48 19.61
N SER A 487 -10.45 24.44 19.47
CA SER A 487 -11.80 24.41 20.02
C SER A 487 -11.79 24.40 21.55
N LYS A 488 -10.95 23.56 22.17
CA LYS A 488 -10.76 23.53 23.63
C LYS A 488 -10.33 24.89 24.19
N ARG A 489 -9.35 25.54 23.56
CA ARG A 489 -8.88 26.89 23.97
C ARG A 489 -9.98 27.95 23.86
N ARG A 490 -10.85 27.86 22.85
CA ARG A 490 -12.01 28.77 22.69
C ARG A 490 -13.06 28.55 23.77
N ALA A 491 -13.37 27.29 24.09
CA ALA A 491 -14.30 26.93 25.17
C ALA A 491 -13.81 27.46 26.52
N MET A 492 -12.55 27.19 26.88
CA MET A 492 -11.95 27.69 28.13
C MET A 492 -11.95 29.22 28.23
N LYS A 493 -11.71 29.93 27.12
CA LYS A 493 -11.80 31.40 27.09
C LYS A 493 -13.22 31.92 27.28
N THR A 494 -14.22 31.14 26.87
CA THR A 494 -15.64 31.50 27.01
C THR A 494 -16.08 31.24 28.45
N GLU A 495 -15.72 30.10 29.03
CA GLU A 495 -15.97 29.81 30.45
C GLU A 495 -15.34 30.86 31.38
N ARG A 496 -14.09 31.26 31.14
CA ARG A 496 -13.42 32.34 31.89
C ARG A 496 -14.01 33.74 31.71
N ARG A 497 -14.90 33.95 30.73
CA ARG A 497 -15.62 35.22 30.54
C ARG A 497 -17.01 35.18 31.18
N VAL A 498 -17.54 33.98 31.42
CA VAL A 498 -18.86 33.74 32.02
C VAL A 498 -18.73 33.59 33.54
N ALA A 499 -17.64 32.98 34.01
CA ALA A 499 -17.18 33.05 35.39
C ALA A 499 -16.47 34.39 35.64
#